data_AF-A0A962NC36-F1
#
_entry.id   AF-A0A962NC36-F1
#
_cell.length_a   1.000
_cell.length_b   1.000
_cell.length_c   1.000
_cell.angle_alpha   90.00
_cell.angle_beta   90.00
_cell.angle_gamma   90.00
#
_symmetry.space_group_name_H-M   'P 1'
#
loop_
_entity.id
_entity.type
_entity.pdbx_description
1 polymer ?
#
loop_
_entity_poly.entity_id
_entity_poly.type
_entity_poly.pdbx_seq_one_letter_code
_entity_poly.pdbx_strand_id
1 'polypeptide(L)'
;ANDGPDVLVLQPAISELYLNDPGIESNARSDVFVKRAGQGTLTVLARDANGQLLGAAIDHRQTRDHNVIHRSSTVFTQSDLRELFADWGQTIGSDLRQLHQRPVLSQAD
;
A
#
# COMPACT_ATOMS: atom_id res chain seq x y z
N ALA A 1 15.40 -6.64 -19.92
CA ALA A 1 14.12 -6.15 -19.40
C ALA A 1 13.85 -4.84 -20.15
N ASN A 2 12.94 -3.96 -19.72
CA ASN A 2 12.86 -2.62 -20.31
C ASN A 2 14.01 -1.80 -19.72
N ASP A 3 15.18 -1.83 -20.36
CA ASP A 3 16.47 -1.36 -19.81
C ASP A 3 16.89 -0.03 -20.47
N GLY A 4 15.93 0.80 -20.84
CA GLY A 4 16.19 2.08 -21.51
C GLY A 4 16.76 3.13 -20.55
N PRO A 5 17.53 4.12 -21.07
CA PRO A 5 18.12 5.19 -20.26
C PRO A 5 17.10 6.10 -19.54
N ASP A 6 15.81 5.99 -19.89
CA ASP A 6 14.71 6.77 -19.33
C ASP A 6 13.66 5.86 -18.66
N VAL A 7 14.14 4.88 -17.89
CA VAL A 7 13.27 3.95 -17.16
C VAL A 7 13.37 4.22 -15.66
N LEU A 8 12.19 4.46 -15.06
CA LEU A 8 12.00 4.47 -13.62
C LEU A 8 11.58 3.08 -13.14
N VAL A 9 12.41 2.47 -12.30
CA VAL A 9 12.12 1.19 -11.66
C VAL A 9 11.55 1.43 -10.26
N LEU A 10 10.35 0.90 -10.02
CA LEU A 10 9.69 0.98 -8.72
C LEU A 10 9.78 -0.35 -7.99
N GLN A 11 10.18 -0.30 -6.72
CA GLN A 11 10.29 -1.46 -5.83
C GLN A 11 9.38 -1.25 -4.62
N PRO A 12 8.10 -1.70 -4.69
CA PRO A 12 7.21 -1.66 -3.55
C PRO A 12 7.56 -2.78 -2.55
N ALA A 13 7.47 -2.46 -1.26
CA ALA A 13 7.62 -3.39 -0.15
C ALA A 13 6.59 -3.06 0.93
N ILE A 14 6.02 -4.09 1.56
CA ILE A 14 5.09 -3.93 2.68
C ILE A 14 5.79 -4.38 3.95
N SER A 15 5.75 -3.55 4.98
CA SER A 15 6.29 -3.82 6.32
C SER A 15 5.27 -3.48 7.40
N GLU A 16 5.56 -3.88 8.65
CA GLU A 16 4.71 -3.59 9.83
C GLU A 16 3.24 -4.00 9.64
N LEU A 17 3.01 -5.12 8.92
CA LEU A 17 1.66 -5.63 8.68
C LEU A 17 1.11 -6.26 9.96
N TYR A 18 0.09 -5.63 10.52
CA TYR A 18 -0.60 -6.10 11.73
C TYR A 18 -2.08 -6.36 11.44
N LEU A 19 -2.56 -7.54 11.83
CA LEU A 19 -3.90 -8.02 11.53
C LEU A 19 -4.69 -8.29 12.80
N ASN A 20 -5.92 -7.79 12.84
CA ASN A 20 -6.90 -8.05 13.91
C ASN A 20 -7.80 -9.24 13.55
N ASP A 21 -7.22 -10.42 13.32
CA ASP A 21 -7.94 -11.64 12.93
C ASP A 21 -7.84 -12.72 14.02
N PRO A 22 -8.96 -13.32 14.49
CA PRO A 22 -8.94 -14.48 15.38
C PRO A 22 -8.31 -15.75 14.76
N GLY A 23 -8.12 -15.80 13.44
CA GLY A 23 -7.49 -16.92 12.74
C GLY A 23 -8.35 -18.19 12.67
N ILE A 24 -7.81 -19.25 12.06
CA ILE A 24 -8.52 -20.53 11.81
C ILE A 24 -8.59 -21.42 13.06
N GLU A 25 -7.71 -21.20 14.04
CA GLU A 25 -7.48 -22.06 15.22
C GLU A 25 -8.33 -21.71 16.46
N SER A 26 -9.35 -20.84 16.35
CA SER A 26 -10.14 -20.46 17.53
C SER A 26 -11.11 -21.60 17.92
N ASN A 27 -10.59 -22.62 18.58
CA ASN A 27 -11.35 -23.70 19.23
C ASN A 27 -12.23 -23.18 20.38
N ALA A 28 -12.06 -21.90 20.76
CA ALA A 28 -12.95 -21.16 21.65
C ALA A 28 -13.91 -20.29 20.82
N ARG A 29 -15.22 -20.43 21.08
CA ARG A 29 -16.30 -19.58 20.52
C ARG A 29 -16.25 -18.15 21.11
N SER A 30 -15.15 -17.44 20.92
CA SER A 30 -15.05 -16.04 21.28
C SER A 30 -15.26 -15.21 20.03
N ASP A 31 -16.40 -14.50 19.98
CA ASP A 31 -16.66 -13.55 18.91
C ASP A 31 -15.76 -12.32 19.10
N VAL A 32 -14.78 -12.16 18.22
CA VAL A 32 -13.93 -10.97 18.17
C VAL A 32 -14.61 -9.92 17.33
N PHE A 33 -14.66 -8.70 17.85
CA PHE A 33 -15.34 -7.57 17.23
C PHE A 33 -14.35 -6.43 16.98
N VAL A 34 -14.25 -5.95 15.74
CA VAL A 34 -13.24 -4.97 15.31
C VAL A 34 -13.88 -3.84 14.51
N LYS A 35 -13.33 -2.62 14.62
CA LYS A 35 -13.67 -1.49 13.74
C LYS A 35 -12.80 -1.41 12.48
N ARG A 36 -11.58 -1.97 12.57
CA ARG A 36 -10.59 -2.05 11.50
C ARG A 36 -9.96 -3.43 11.51
N ALA A 37 -9.84 -4.04 10.33
CA ALA A 37 -9.19 -5.34 10.16
C ALA A 37 -7.67 -5.33 10.39
N GLY A 38 -6.98 -4.21 10.22
CA GLY A 38 -5.53 -4.17 10.41
C GLY A 38 -4.87 -2.86 10.02
N GLN A 39 -3.55 -2.90 9.86
CA GLN A 39 -2.72 -1.81 9.40
C GLN A 39 -1.44 -2.32 8.73
N GLY A 40 -0.80 -1.45 7.95
CA GLY A 40 0.49 -1.76 7.34
C GLY A 40 1.19 -0.51 6.83
N THR A 41 2.45 -0.67 6.46
CA THR A 41 3.28 0.39 5.87
C THR A 41 3.73 -0.04 4.48
N LEU A 42 3.43 0.78 3.48
CA LEU A 42 4.00 0.66 2.15
C LEU A 42 5.27 1.50 2.07
N THR A 43 6.35 0.90 1.57
CA THR A 43 7.54 1.61 1.11
C THR A 43 7.68 1.40 -0.39
N VAL A 44 7.90 2.48 -1.15
CA VAL A 44 8.20 2.41 -2.59
C VAL A 44 9.55 3.06 -2.82
N LEU A 45 10.52 2.28 -3.28
CA LEU A 45 11.81 2.82 -3.72
C LEU A 45 11.75 3.09 -5.22
N ALA A 46 12.21 4.27 -5.62
CA ALA A 46 12.33 4.69 -7.01
C ALA A 46 13.80 4.66 -7.41
N ARG A 47 14.14 3.91 -8.46
CA ARG A 47 15.49 3.76 -8.98
C ARG A 47 15.56 4.07 -10.47
N ASP A 48 16.72 4.52 -10.93
CA ASP A 48 17.00 4.58 -12.35
C ASP A 48 17.28 3.18 -12.93
N ALA A 49 17.51 3.10 -14.25
CA ALA A 49 17.84 1.86 -14.95
C ALA A 49 19.16 1.22 -14.47
N ASN A 50 20.07 1.99 -13.88
CA ASN A 50 21.34 1.51 -13.34
C ASN A 50 21.24 1.03 -11.89
N GLY A 51 20.06 1.15 -11.28
CA GLY A 51 19.80 0.78 -9.89
C GLY A 51 20.14 1.86 -8.86
N GLN A 52 20.52 3.07 -9.29
CA GLN A 52 20.73 4.21 -8.41
C GLN A 52 19.40 4.61 -7.75
N LEU A 53 19.40 4.76 -6.41
CA LEU A 53 18.23 5.23 -5.69
C LEU A 53 18.00 6.71 -5.96
N LEU A 54 16.83 7.03 -6.52
CA LEU A 54 16.39 8.40 -6.81
C LEU A 54 15.52 8.96 -5.70
N GLY A 55 14.77 8.10 -4.99
CA GLY A 55 13.92 8.51 -3.89
C GLY A 55 13.16 7.35 -3.26
N ALA A 56 12.45 7.65 -2.17
CA ALA A 56 11.59 6.71 -1.47
C ALA A 56 10.29 7.41 -1.02
N ALA A 57 9.19 6.69 -1.11
CA ALA A 57 7.91 7.07 -0.51
C ALA A 57 7.56 6.05 0.57
N ILE A 58 7.06 6.54 1.71
CA ILE A 58 6.64 5.71 2.85
C ILE A 58 5.22 6.16 3.24
N ASP A 59 4.30 5.21 3.30
CA ASP A 59 2.90 5.46 3.61
C ASP A 59 2.38 4.43 4.61
N HIS A 60 2.08 4.89 5.83
CA HIS A 60 1.50 4.08 6.88
C HIS A 60 -0.02 4.27 6.92
N ARG A 61 -0.78 3.18 6.82
CA ARG A 61 -2.25 3.23 6.82
C ARG A 61 -2.87 2.09 7.61
N GLN A 62 -4.05 2.38 8.15
CA GLN A 62 -4.95 1.38 8.69
C GLN A 62 -5.96 0.99 7.62
N THR A 63 -6.56 -0.20 7.75
CA THR A 63 -7.70 -0.57 6.92
C THR A 63 -8.89 0.34 7.21
N ARG A 64 -9.88 0.31 6.31
CA ARG A 64 -11.07 1.17 6.41
C ARG A 64 -11.73 1.05 7.78
N ASP A 65 -12.13 2.18 8.34
CA ASP A 65 -13.07 2.21 9.45
C ASP A 65 -14.47 2.12 8.87
N HIS A 66 -15.17 1.03 9.15
CA HIS A 66 -16.52 0.82 8.63
C HIS A 66 -17.57 1.60 9.42
N ASN A 67 -17.19 2.40 10.42
CA ASN A 67 -18.05 3.17 11.33
C ASN A 67 -19.04 2.33 12.16
N VAL A 68 -19.09 1.02 11.92
CA VAL A 68 -19.82 0.02 12.69
C VAL A 68 -18.85 -1.08 13.10
N ILE A 69 -19.19 -1.76 14.20
CA ILE A 69 -18.39 -2.87 14.69
C ILE A 69 -18.70 -4.11 13.85
N HIS A 70 -17.67 -4.73 13.27
CA HIS A 70 -17.80 -5.97 12.53
C HIS A 70 -17.31 -7.15 13.37
N ARG A 71 -17.97 -8.29 13.21
CA ARG A 71 -17.41 -9.57 13.67
C ARG A 71 -16.18 -9.87 12.82
N SER A 72 -15.02 -9.98 13.45
CA SER A 72 -13.79 -10.31 12.78
C SER A 72 -13.84 -11.74 12.25
N SER A 73 -13.34 -11.92 11.03
CA SER A 73 -13.18 -13.22 10.38
C SER A 73 -12.07 -13.10 9.34
N THR A 74 -11.43 -14.21 8.99
CA THR A 74 -10.40 -14.22 7.95
C THR A 74 -10.89 -13.67 6.60
N VAL A 75 -12.14 -13.90 6.24
CA VAL A 75 -12.74 -13.35 5.00
C VAL A 75 -12.84 -11.82 5.07
N PHE A 76 -13.37 -11.29 6.17
CA PHE A 76 -13.47 -9.85 6.38
C PHE A 76 -12.09 -9.19 6.36
N THR A 77 -11.12 -9.77 7.07
CA THR A 77 -9.75 -9.25 7.12
C THR A 77 -9.07 -9.25 5.75
N GLN A 78 -9.20 -10.33 4.99
CA GLN A 78 -8.64 -10.41 3.63
C GLN A 78 -9.29 -9.39 2.67
N SER A 79 -10.59 -9.15 2.81
CA SER A 79 -11.30 -8.15 2.01
C SER A 79 -10.76 -6.73 2.30
N ASP A 80 -10.70 -6.35 3.57
CA ASP A 80 -10.22 -5.03 4.00
C ASP A 80 -8.76 -4.76 3.61
N LEU A 81 -7.89 -5.77 3.72
CA LEU A 81 -6.50 -5.65 3.28
C LEU A 81 -6.37 -5.49 1.77
N ARG A 82 -7.19 -6.22 1.00
CA ARG A 82 -7.20 -6.10 -0.45
C ARG A 82 -7.59 -4.71 -0.89
N GLU A 83 -8.57 -4.10 -0.21
CA GLU A 83 -8.93 -2.70 -0.44
C GLU A 83 -7.76 -1.75 -0.12
N LEU A 84 -7.11 -1.91 1.04
CA LEU A 84 -5.95 -1.11 1.41
C LEU A 84 -4.83 -1.18 0.34
N PHE A 85 -4.52 -2.38 -0.14
CA PHE A 85 -3.50 -2.57 -1.17
C PHE A 85 -3.93 -1.98 -2.53
N ALA A 86 -5.21 -2.07 -2.86
CA ALA A 86 -5.75 -1.44 -4.07
C ALA A 86 -5.65 0.09 -3.99
N ASP A 87 -5.99 0.68 -2.85
CA ASP A 87 -5.89 2.13 -2.63
C ASP A 87 -4.45 2.63 -2.77
N TRP A 88 -3.48 1.88 -2.25
CA TRP A 88 -2.06 2.17 -2.48
C TRP A 88 -1.68 2.10 -3.96
N GLY A 89 -2.07 1.04 -4.66
CA GLY A 89 -1.80 0.89 -6.10
C GLY A 89 -2.41 2.04 -6.92
N GLN A 90 -3.63 2.46 -6.58
CA GLN A 90 -4.29 3.60 -7.21
C GLN A 90 -3.58 4.92 -6.92
N THR A 91 -3.13 5.13 -5.67
CA THR A 91 -2.38 6.33 -5.26
C THR A 91 -1.10 6.45 -6.08
N ILE A 92 -0.27 5.39 -6.09
CA ILE A 92 0.98 5.35 -6.87
C ILE A 92 0.70 5.63 -8.36
N GLY A 93 -0.28 4.92 -8.94
CA GLY A 93 -0.61 5.08 -10.36
C GLY A 93 -1.19 6.46 -10.70
N SER A 94 -1.89 7.11 -9.77
CA SER A 94 -2.36 8.49 -9.93
C SER A 94 -1.19 9.47 -9.88
N ASP A 95 -0.33 9.37 -8.87
CA ASP A 95 0.77 10.31 -8.65
C ASP A 95 1.79 10.26 -9.79
N LEU A 96 2.13 9.06 -10.28
CA LEU A 96 3.01 8.89 -11.44
C LEU A 96 2.41 9.49 -12.70
N ARG A 97 1.11 9.32 -12.94
CA ARG A 97 0.43 9.95 -14.09
C ARG A 97 0.45 11.47 -13.98
N GLN A 98 0.21 12.01 -12.79
CA GLN A 98 0.29 13.46 -12.56
C GLN A 98 1.72 13.98 -12.80
N LEU A 99 2.75 13.27 -12.31
CA LEU A 99 4.14 13.62 -12.55
C LEU A 99 4.50 13.60 -14.04
N HIS A 100 4.04 12.59 -14.78
CA HIS A 100 4.27 12.51 -16.22
C HIS A 100 3.58 13.64 -17.00
N GLN A 101 2.43 14.13 -16.51
CA GLN A 101 1.68 15.22 -17.13
C GLN A 101 2.20 16.62 -16.76
N ARG A 102 3.04 16.74 -15.72
CA ARG A 102 3.61 18.03 -15.34
C ARG A 102 4.61 18.46 -16.41
N PRO A 103 4.46 19.66 -17.00
CA PRO A 103 5.50 20.20 -17.86
C PRO A 103 6.78 20.30 -17.05
N VAL A 104 7.89 19.84 -17.62
CA VAL A 104 9.22 20.10 -17.06
C VAL A 104 9.32 21.62 -16.99
N LEU A 105 9.34 22.16 -15.77
CA LEU A 105 9.70 23.54 -15.55
C LEU A 105 11.15 23.64 -16.01
N SER A 106 11.34 24.10 -17.24
CA SER A 106 12.64 24.57 -17.68
C SER A 106 13.04 25.61 -16.66
N GLN A 107 14.06 25.30 -15.86
CA GLN A 107 14.76 26.37 -15.16
C GLN A 107 15.34 27.25 -16.26
N ALA A 108 14.66 28.37 -16.49
CA ALA A 108 15.18 29.44 -17.31
C ALA A 108 16.27 30.14 -16.48
N ASP A 109 17.47 30.14 -17.06
CA ASP A 109 18.61 31.06 -16.91
C ASP A 109 18.90 31.68 -15.52
#